data_AF-A0A7I9WGH9-F1
#
_entry.id   AF-A0A7I9WGH9-F1
#
_cell.length_a   1.000
_cell.length_b   1.000
_cell.length_c   1.000
_cell.angle_alpha   90.00
_cell.angle_beta   90.00
_cell.angle_gamma   90.00
#
_symmetry.space_group_name_H-M   'P 1'
#
loop_
_entity.id
_entity.type
_entity.pdbx_description
1 polymer ?
#
loop_
_entity_poly.entity_id
_entity_poly.type
_entity_poly.pdbx_seq_one_letter_code
_entity_poly.pdbx_strand_id
1 'polypeptide(L)'
;MTNLDVQLPAGIEPADVDQWEPAGVDYPAYRMFWSKPLHPKLWVRVAGVQYADGSIATAADDAPLVCIDNDEFTPAAAREVAAAIVQAADLADAWGGVPR
;
A
#
# COMPACT_ATOMS: atom_id res chain seq x y z
N MET A 1 12.29 21.89 0.49
CA MET A 1 12.88 21.14 -0.64
C MET A 1 11.90 20.03 -0.99
N THR A 2 11.30 20.07 -2.17
CA THR A 2 10.41 19.00 -2.65
C THR A 2 11.26 17.80 -3.01
N ASN A 3 11.21 16.74 -2.19
CA ASN A 3 11.91 15.46 -2.39
C ASN A 3 11.27 14.67 -3.55
N LEU A 4 11.33 15.22 -4.77
CA LEU A 4 10.86 14.58 -6.00
C LEU A 4 11.78 13.43 -6.46
N ASP A 5 12.94 13.26 -5.83
CA ASP A 5 13.98 12.32 -6.26
C ASP A 5 13.91 10.94 -5.56
N VAL A 6 12.98 10.75 -4.61
CA VAL A 6 12.81 9.44 -3.95
C VAL A 6 12.03 8.51 -4.88
N GLN A 7 12.73 7.48 -5.38
CA GLN A 7 12.15 6.47 -6.26
C GLN A 7 10.93 5.82 -5.60
N LEU A 8 9.84 5.71 -6.38
CA LEU A 8 8.63 5.06 -5.92
C LEU A 8 8.80 3.54 -5.85
N PRO A 9 8.09 2.87 -4.93
CA PRO A 9 8.00 1.42 -4.92
C PRO A 9 7.56 0.87 -6.28
N ALA A 10 7.99 -0.34 -6.61
CA ALA A 10 7.67 -0.96 -7.88
C ALA A 10 6.14 -1.05 -8.08
N GLY A 11 5.67 -0.59 -9.24
CA GLY A 11 4.26 -0.60 -9.61
C GLY A 11 3.43 0.59 -9.12
N ILE A 12 4.04 1.56 -8.43
CA ILE A 12 3.37 2.77 -7.96
C ILE A 12 3.51 3.91 -8.96
N GLU A 13 2.40 4.54 -9.32
CA GLU A 13 2.37 5.74 -10.14
C GLU A 13 2.36 7.00 -9.27
N PRO A 14 2.91 8.14 -9.73
CA PRO A 14 2.91 9.38 -8.95
C PRO A 14 1.53 9.88 -8.51
N ALA A 15 0.46 9.46 -9.19
CA ALA A 15 -0.92 9.81 -8.83
C ALA A 15 -1.46 8.99 -7.65
N ASP A 16 -0.83 7.87 -7.31
CA ASP A 16 -1.25 6.95 -6.25
C ASP A 16 -0.44 7.16 -4.96
N VAL A 17 0.05 8.38 -4.74
CA VAL A 17 0.99 8.72 -3.68
C VAL A 17 0.58 10.04 -3.06
N ASP A 18 0.49 10.08 -1.74
CA ASP A 18 0.23 11.30 -1.01
C ASP A 18 1.46 12.22 -0.98
N GLN A 19 1.22 13.49 -0.67
CA GLN A 19 2.30 14.41 -0.35
C GLN A 19 3.09 13.92 0.87
N TRP A 20 4.36 14.35 0.96
CA TRP A 20 5.18 14.07 2.14
C TRP A 20 4.62 14.74 3.38
N GLU A 21 4.41 13.96 4.42
CA GLU A 21 4.25 14.44 5.79
C GLU A 21 5.62 14.86 6.34
N PRO A 22 5.72 16.02 7.01
CA PRO A 22 6.96 16.49 7.58
C PRO A 22 7.42 15.59 8.73
N ALA A 23 8.73 15.55 8.99
CA ALA A 23 9.25 14.84 10.15
C ALA A 23 8.73 15.46 11.46
N GLY A 24 8.39 14.60 12.42
CA GLY A 24 8.01 14.98 13.77
C GLY A 24 9.16 14.72 14.77
N VAL A 25 8.84 14.89 16.06
CA VAL A 25 9.80 14.57 17.15
C VAL A 25 10.05 13.06 17.24
N ASP A 26 9.03 12.25 16.98
CA ASP A 26 9.05 10.80 17.21
C ASP A 26 9.05 9.97 15.91
N TYR A 27 8.98 10.62 14.75
CA TYR A 27 8.88 9.92 13.45
C TYR A 27 9.60 10.68 12.33
N PRO A 28 10.26 9.97 11.41
CA PRO A 28 10.87 10.58 10.23
C PRO A 28 9.79 11.10 9.26
N ALA A 29 10.18 11.95 8.31
CA ALA A 29 9.29 12.35 7.22
C ALA A 29 8.87 11.10 6.41
N TYR A 30 7.58 11.01 6.10
CA TYR A 30 6.99 9.85 5.44
C TYR A 30 5.92 10.27 4.43
N ARG A 31 5.50 9.35 3.58
CA ARG A 31 4.31 9.49 2.74
C ARG A 31 3.60 8.15 2.62
N MET A 32 2.31 8.21 2.33
CA MET A 32 1.53 7.03 1.99
C MET A 32 1.51 6.82 0.47
N PHE A 33 1.44 5.56 0.06
CA PHE A 33 1.23 5.17 -1.33
C PHE A 33 0.27 3.99 -1.41
N TRP A 34 -0.38 3.83 -2.56
CA TRP A 34 -1.38 2.78 -2.78
C TRP A 34 -1.17 2.05 -4.09
N SER A 35 -1.40 0.74 -4.10
CA SER A 35 -1.57 0.02 -5.35
C SER A 35 -2.82 0.50 -6.08
N LYS A 36 -2.86 0.28 -7.40
CA LYS A 36 -4.13 0.30 -8.12
C LYS A 36 -5.11 -0.70 -7.49
N PRO A 37 -6.42 -0.43 -7.51
CA PRO A 37 -7.42 -1.38 -7.06
C PRO A 37 -7.33 -2.71 -7.83
N LEU A 38 -7.13 -3.80 -7.09
CA LEU A 38 -7.17 -5.19 -7.60
C LEU A 38 -8.62 -5.69 -7.68
N HIS A 39 -9.55 -5.02 -7.00
CA HIS A 39 -10.98 -5.18 -7.21
C HIS A 39 -11.62 -3.80 -7.42
N PRO A 40 -12.26 -3.53 -8.58
CA PRO A 40 -12.65 -2.18 -8.98
C PRO A 40 -13.76 -1.57 -8.13
N LYS A 41 -14.59 -2.39 -7.48
CA LYS A 41 -15.73 -1.90 -6.67
C LYS A 41 -15.40 -1.71 -5.19
N LEU A 42 -14.48 -2.52 -4.66
CA LEU A 42 -14.22 -2.59 -3.22
C LEU A 42 -12.88 -2.01 -2.83
N TRP A 43 -12.15 -1.51 -3.83
CA TRP A 43 -10.85 -0.90 -3.63
C TRP A 43 -9.91 -1.83 -2.87
N VAL A 44 -10.00 -3.15 -3.13
CA VAL A 44 -9.03 -4.13 -2.63
C VAL A 44 -7.67 -3.70 -3.17
N ARG A 45 -6.83 -3.15 -2.31
CA ARG A 45 -5.55 -2.54 -2.69
C ARG A 45 -4.57 -2.69 -1.55
N VAL A 46 -3.29 -2.48 -1.83
CA VAL A 46 -2.27 -2.44 -0.80
C VAL A 46 -1.92 -0.99 -0.51
N ALA A 47 -1.87 -0.61 0.76
CA ALA A 47 -1.33 0.67 1.22
C ALA A 47 0.05 0.42 1.84
N GLY A 48 0.95 1.39 1.72
CA GLY A 48 2.24 1.33 2.40
C GLY A 48 2.75 2.72 2.76
N VAL A 49 3.71 2.75 3.67
CA VAL A 49 4.42 3.96 4.09
C VAL A 49 5.83 3.94 3.53
N GLN A 50 6.24 5.04 2.90
CA GLN A 50 7.61 5.24 2.45
C GLN A 50 8.27 6.38 3.21
N TYR A 51 9.50 6.18 3.66
CA TYR A 51 10.31 7.20 4.32
C TYR A 51 11.18 7.97 3.33
N ALA A 52 11.66 9.16 3.73
CA ALA A 52 12.44 10.04 2.88
C ALA A 52 13.78 9.46 2.37
N ASP A 53 14.27 8.39 3.01
CA ASP A 53 15.44 7.62 2.54
C ASP A 53 15.10 6.58 1.45
N GLY A 54 13.82 6.49 1.08
CA GLY A 54 13.29 5.58 0.07
C GLY A 54 12.87 4.21 0.61
N SER A 55 13.16 3.90 1.88
CA SER A 55 12.74 2.65 2.50
C SER A 55 11.23 2.59 2.71
N ILE A 56 10.68 1.38 2.68
CA ILE A 56 9.28 1.11 2.99
C ILE A 56 9.22 0.66 4.45
N ALA A 57 8.27 1.17 5.22
CA ALA A 57 8.03 0.71 6.57
C ALA A 57 7.56 -0.75 6.53
N THR A 58 8.15 -1.62 7.35
CA THR A 58 7.85 -3.06 7.36
C THR A 58 7.37 -3.57 8.71
N ALA A 59 7.07 -2.66 9.66
CA ALA A 59 6.74 -3.00 11.03
C ALA A 59 5.40 -2.40 11.45
N ALA A 60 4.68 -3.15 12.29
CA ALA A 60 3.43 -2.73 12.93
C ALA A 60 2.41 -2.18 11.92
N ASP A 61 1.70 -1.11 12.29
CA ASP A 61 0.59 -0.53 11.54
C ASP A 61 1.03 0.22 10.27
N ASP A 62 2.34 0.43 10.09
CA ASP A 62 2.92 1.11 8.92
C ASP A 62 3.45 0.13 7.86
N ALA A 63 3.48 -1.18 8.16
CA ALA A 63 3.81 -2.22 7.19
C ALA A 63 2.87 -2.17 5.97
N PRO A 64 3.20 -2.79 4.83
CA PRO A 64 2.25 -2.89 3.73
C PRO A 64 0.98 -3.63 4.18
N LEU A 65 -0.17 -2.98 4.07
CA LEU A 65 -1.46 -3.49 4.52
C LEU A 65 -2.42 -3.69 3.35
N VAL A 66 -3.18 -4.78 3.39
CA VAL A 66 -4.32 -4.99 2.48
C VAL A 66 -5.51 -4.18 2.98
N CYS A 67 -5.94 -3.20 2.21
CA CYS A 67 -7.13 -2.39 2.47
C CYS A 67 -8.31 -2.94 1.68
N ILE A 68 -9.46 -3.09 2.34
CA ILE A 68 -10.71 -3.58 1.74
C ILE A 68 -11.84 -2.72 2.33
N ASP A 69 -12.76 -2.28 1.47
CA ASP A 69 -13.96 -1.58 1.92
C ASP A 69 -14.98 -2.54 2.57
N ASN A 70 -15.89 -2.02 3.40
CA ASN A 70 -16.87 -2.83 4.10
C ASN A 70 -18.15 -3.00 3.27
N ASP A 71 -18.42 -4.22 2.79
CA ASP A 71 -19.60 -4.53 1.96
C ASP A 71 -19.99 -6.02 2.07
N GLU A 72 -21.20 -6.36 1.60
CA GLU A 72 -21.76 -7.71 1.62
C GLU A 72 -21.80 -8.32 0.21
N PHE A 73 -21.53 -9.63 0.09
CA PHE A 73 -21.36 -10.29 -1.21
C PHE A 73 -22.22 -11.52 -1.40
N THR A 74 -22.67 -11.72 -2.64
CA THR A 74 -23.10 -13.04 -3.09
C THR A 74 -21.92 -14.02 -3.06
N PRO A 75 -22.14 -15.34 -2.95
CA PRO A 75 -21.04 -16.31 -2.94
C PRO A 75 -20.13 -16.26 -4.19
N ALA A 76 -20.66 -15.88 -5.35
CA ALA A 76 -19.84 -15.73 -6.55
C ALA A 76 -18.90 -14.52 -6.43
N ALA A 77 -19.44 -13.35 -6.09
CA ALA A 77 -18.66 -12.14 -5.84
C ALA A 77 -17.65 -12.36 -4.70
N ALA A 78 -18.03 -13.04 -3.62
CA ALA A 78 -17.12 -13.34 -2.50
C ALA A 78 -15.86 -14.10 -2.95
N ARG A 79 -15.95 -14.99 -3.95
CA ARG A 79 -14.79 -15.70 -4.51
C ARG A 79 -13.91 -14.77 -5.34
N GLU A 80 -14.49 -13.84 -6.08
CA GLU A 80 -13.75 -12.81 -6.83
C GLU A 80 -12.99 -11.89 -5.87
N VAL A 81 -13.65 -11.46 -4.78
CA VAL A 81 -13.03 -10.67 -3.71
C VAL A 81 -11.89 -11.44 -3.05
N ALA A 82 -12.10 -12.72 -2.71
CA ALA A 82 -11.06 -13.56 -2.13
C ALA A 82 -9.82 -13.66 -3.04
N ALA A 83 -10.00 -13.80 -4.36
CA ALA A 83 -8.89 -13.83 -5.30
C ALA A 83 -8.13 -12.49 -5.36
N ALA A 84 -8.84 -11.36 -5.26
CA ALA A 84 -8.21 -10.04 -5.19
C ALA A 84 -7.44 -9.84 -3.88
N ILE A 85 -7.96 -10.34 -2.76
CA ILE A 85 -7.28 -10.29 -1.44
C ILE A 85 -5.98 -11.09 -1.49
N VAL A 86 -6.00 -12.28 -2.08
CA VAL A 86 -4.77 -13.09 -2.24
C VAL A 86 -3.73 -12.35 -3.06
N GLN A 87 -4.12 -11.73 -4.18
CA GLN A 87 -3.20 -10.91 -4.99
C GLN A 87 -2.67 -9.68 -4.22
N ALA A 88 -3.50 -9.08 -3.37
CA ALA A 88 -3.09 -7.96 -2.54
C ALA A 88 -2.09 -8.39 -1.46
N ALA A 89 -2.33 -9.52 -0.79
CA ALA A 89 -1.40 -10.07 0.21
C ALA A 89 -0.04 -10.39 -0.44
N ASP A 90 -0.09 -11.02 -1.62
CA ASP A 90 1.07 -11.33 -2.45
C ASP A 90 1.93 -10.11 -2.80
N LEU A 91 1.29 -8.96 -3.03
CA LEU A 91 1.94 -7.68 -3.30
C LEU A 91 2.46 -7.02 -2.02
N ALA A 92 1.70 -7.09 -0.93
CA ALA A 92 2.11 -6.59 0.38
C ALA A 92 3.38 -7.29 0.87
N ASP A 93 3.47 -8.62 0.71
CA ASP A 93 4.68 -9.40 1.02
C ASP A 93 5.88 -8.94 0.19
N ALA A 94 5.68 -8.70 -1.11
CA ALA A 94 6.73 -8.23 -2.00
C ALA A 94 7.28 -6.86 -1.60
N TRP A 95 6.43 -5.95 -1.11
CA TRP A 95 6.87 -4.65 -0.57
C TRP A 95 7.44 -4.74 0.84
N GLY A 96 6.92 -5.64 1.68
CA GLY A 96 7.37 -5.86 3.05
C GLY A 96 8.70 -6.62 3.13
N GLY A 97 9.22 -7.10 2.00
CA GLY A 97 10.45 -7.90 1.96
C GLY A 97 10.29 -9.29 2.57
N VAL A 98 9.05 -9.79 2.66
CA VAL A 98 8.76 -11.14 3.16
C VAL A 98 9.05 -12.14 2.03
N PRO A 99 10.03 -13.06 2.19
CA PRO A 99 10.29 -14.08 1.18
C PRO A 99 9.16 -15.12 1.15
N ARG A 100 8.75 -15.56 -0.05
CA ARG A 100 7.86 -16.72 -0.25
C ARG A 100 8.62 -18.04 -0.17
#